data_AF-F8Q978-F1
#
_entry.id   AF-F8Q978-F1
#
_cell.length_a   1.000
_cell.length_b   1.000
_cell.length_c   1.000
_cell.angle_alpha   90.00
_cell.angle_beta   90.00
_cell.angle_gamma   90.00
#
_symmetry.space_group_name_H-M   'P 1'
#
loop_
_entity.id
_entity.type
_entity.pdbx_description
1 polymer ?
#
loop_
_entity_poly.entity_id
_entity_poly.type
_entity_poly.pdbx_seq_one_letter_code
_entity_poly.pdbx_strand_id
1 'polypeptide(L)'
;MMAQGDVRCLAKPILSTNIGVYVLFLVPSIPFTDLLKKRVPFDVMNQVNCPIVILTVDCSSKAMLGPAGSFKTLAKRCFFTKQVEGAEVSKTPSSPLGGHKRLAVQDKLVKMLDEANCLYWATSLMTLVYNFIDDKLIRRPLVYSPPIIPRLRIVHAALAIPQDTRESRNTVYLLEERISGQFVKCISNNCATPCHSLAPAKLEITTFLCFAQHAQYHFSQGLVFVSDFQGMLFCLFLSLT
;
A
#
# COMPACT_ATOMS: atom_id res chain seq x y z
N MET A 1 -25.84 17.85 13.87
CA MET A 1 -25.28 16.87 14.83
C MET A 1 -25.90 15.46 14.64
N MET A 2 -26.17 15.02 13.40
CA MET A 2 -26.89 13.76 13.11
C MET A 2 -26.06 12.69 12.35
N ALA A 3 -24.83 12.99 11.92
CA ALA A 3 -24.03 12.08 11.08
C ALA A 3 -23.33 10.92 11.84
N GLN A 4 -23.30 10.95 13.17
CA GLN A 4 -22.63 9.89 13.97
C GLN A 4 -23.51 8.66 14.25
N GLY A 5 -24.84 8.79 14.14
CA GLY A 5 -25.78 7.68 14.40
C GLY A 5 -25.73 6.60 13.33
N ASP A 6 -25.71 7.00 12.06
CA ASP A 6 -25.77 6.07 10.92
C ASP A 6 -24.47 5.29 10.70
N VAL A 7 -23.32 5.89 11.02
CA VAL A 7 -22.01 5.20 10.96
C VAL A 7 -21.96 4.06 11.99
N ARG A 8 -22.60 4.22 13.16
CA ARG A 8 -22.66 3.15 14.18
C ARG A 8 -23.53 1.97 13.76
N CYS A 9 -24.61 2.21 13.00
CA CYS A 9 -25.42 1.13 12.45
C CYS A 9 -24.70 0.38 11.32
N LEU A 10 -23.91 1.08 10.50
CA LEU A 10 -23.09 0.50 9.43
C LEU A 10 -21.89 -0.31 9.96
N ALA A 11 -21.45 -0.03 11.18
CA ALA A 11 -20.40 -0.79 11.88
C ALA A 11 -20.91 -1.99 12.68
N LYS A 12 -22.22 -2.24 12.78
CA LYS A 12 -22.74 -3.38 13.57
C LYS A 12 -22.22 -4.77 13.15
N PRO A 13 -21.96 -5.06 11.86
CA PRO A 13 -21.31 -6.33 11.48
C PRO A 13 -19.82 -6.39 11.84
N ILE A 14 -19.21 -5.26 12.21
CA ILE A 14 -17.79 -5.13 12.58
C ILE A 14 -17.58 -5.50 14.07
N LEU A 15 -18.66 -5.59 14.86
CA LEU A 15 -18.63 -5.69 16.32
C LEU A 15 -18.64 -7.12 16.89
N SER A 16 -18.75 -8.17 16.07
CA SER A 16 -18.50 -9.54 16.54
C SER A 16 -17.05 -9.90 16.25
N THR A 17 -16.29 -10.29 17.28
CA THR A 17 -14.93 -10.85 17.23
C THR A 17 -14.64 -11.60 15.92
N ASN A 18 -14.06 -10.89 14.94
CA ASN A 18 -13.70 -11.45 13.65
C ASN A 18 -12.37 -12.18 13.84
N ILE A 19 -12.46 -13.42 14.29
CA ILE A 19 -11.36 -14.37 14.33
C ILE A 19 -11.48 -15.19 13.04
N GLY A 20 -10.41 -15.26 12.25
CA GLY A 20 -10.37 -16.13 11.08
C GLY A 20 -8.97 -16.72 10.91
N VAL A 21 -8.92 -17.89 10.28
CA VAL A 21 -7.67 -18.57 9.93
C VAL A 21 -7.29 -18.19 8.50
N TYR A 22 -6.06 -17.69 8.33
CA TYR A 22 -5.56 -17.16 7.08
C TYR A 22 -4.23 -17.81 6.72
N VAL A 23 -4.04 -18.06 5.41
CA VAL A 23 -2.75 -18.38 4.82
C VAL A 23 -2.10 -17.08 4.37
N LEU A 24 -0.86 -16.85 4.81
CA LEU A 24 -0.09 -15.67 4.42
C LEU A 24 0.83 -15.95 3.23
N PHE A 25 0.73 -15.09 2.23
CA PHE A 25 1.64 -15.02 1.09
C PHE A 25 2.47 -13.74 1.23
N LEU A 26 3.72 -13.87 1.65
CA LEU A 26 4.60 -12.73 1.85
C LEU A 26 5.01 -12.12 0.51
N VAL A 27 4.87 -10.81 0.36
CA VAL A 27 5.37 -10.08 -0.81
C VAL A 27 6.90 -10.10 -0.77
N PRO A 28 7.57 -10.74 -1.74
CA PRO A 28 9.01 -10.90 -1.67
C PRO A 28 9.75 -9.61 -2.05
N SER A 29 10.95 -9.46 -1.52
CA SER A 29 11.93 -8.47 -1.97
C SER A 29 12.95 -9.19 -2.86
N ILE A 30 13.02 -8.86 -4.15
CA ILE A 30 13.99 -9.46 -5.07
C ILE A 30 14.71 -8.37 -5.87
N PRO A 31 15.93 -8.65 -6.39
CA PRO A 31 16.58 -7.75 -7.33
C PRO A 31 15.74 -7.53 -8.59
N PHE A 32 15.75 -6.31 -9.12
CA PHE A 32 15.01 -5.97 -10.34
C PHE A 32 15.38 -6.84 -11.54
N THR A 33 16.65 -7.25 -11.66
CA THR A 33 17.10 -8.19 -12.70
C THR A 33 16.42 -9.55 -12.61
N ASP A 34 16.16 -10.03 -11.39
CA ASP A 34 15.54 -11.33 -11.17
C ASP A 34 14.04 -11.25 -11.42
N LEU A 35 13.41 -10.12 -11.07
CA LEU A 35 12.03 -9.82 -11.44
C LEU A 35 11.83 -9.88 -12.97
N LEU A 36 12.71 -9.21 -13.72
CA LEU A 36 12.66 -9.19 -15.20
C LEU A 36 12.95 -10.56 -15.84
N LYS A 37 13.79 -11.40 -15.23
CA LYS A 37 14.06 -12.77 -15.70
C LYS A 37 12.87 -13.69 -15.42
N LYS A 38 12.30 -13.60 -14.22
CA LYS A 38 11.17 -14.41 -13.78
C LYS A 38 9.93 -14.15 -14.64
N ARG A 39 9.68 -12.88 -15.01
CA ARG A 39 8.49 -12.45 -15.79
C ARG A 39 7.16 -12.96 -15.24
N VAL A 40 7.11 -13.29 -13.96
CA VAL A 40 5.90 -13.76 -13.28
C VAL A 40 5.44 -12.72 -12.27
N PRO A 41 4.12 -12.45 -12.20
CA PRO A 41 3.55 -11.63 -11.15
C PRO A 41 3.74 -12.30 -9.78
N PHE A 42 3.40 -11.57 -8.71
CA PHE A 42 3.30 -12.10 -7.37
C PHE A 42 2.43 -13.37 -7.38
N ASP A 43 3.03 -14.49 -6.96
CA ASP A 43 2.47 -15.82 -7.09
C ASP A 43 1.88 -16.29 -5.77
N VAL A 44 0.57 -16.52 -5.76
CA VAL A 44 -0.19 -17.09 -4.64
C VAL A 44 -0.53 -18.57 -4.85
N MET A 45 -0.10 -19.16 -5.96
CA MET A 45 -0.27 -20.58 -6.28
C MET A 45 0.86 -21.42 -5.70
N ASN A 46 2.03 -20.81 -5.47
CA ASN A 46 3.13 -21.44 -4.76
C ASN A 46 2.91 -21.42 -3.24
N GLN A 47 2.35 -22.50 -2.71
CA GLN A 47 2.03 -22.65 -1.29
C GLN A 47 3.20 -23.16 -0.43
N VAL A 48 4.42 -23.23 -0.98
CA VAL A 48 5.58 -23.71 -0.24
C VAL A 48 5.94 -22.70 0.86
N ASN A 49 5.92 -23.15 2.11
CA ASN A 49 6.27 -22.36 3.31
C ASN A 49 5.36 -21.14 3.59
N CYS A 50 4.06 -21.20 3.26
CA CYS A 50 3.10 -20.15 3.63
C CYS A 50 2.68 -20.29 5.10
N PRO A 51 2.97 -19.30 5.98
CA PRO A 51 2.53 -19.34 7.37
C PRO A 51 1.01 -19.30 7.48
N ILE A 52 0.46 -20.13 8.37
CA ILE A 52 -0.95 -20.05 8.76
C ILE A 52 -1.03 -19.20 10.02
N VAL A 53 -1.89 -18.18 10.00
CA VAL A 53 -2.08 -17.26 11.13
C VAL A 53 -3.55 -17.12 11.46
N ILE A 54 -3.82 -16.79 12.72
CA ILE A 54 -5.14 -16.37 13.16
C ILE A 54 -5.14 -14.85 13.18
N LEU A 55 -5.97 -14.24 12.32
CA LEU A 55 -6.16 -12.80 12.35
C LEU A 55 -7.36 -12.48 13.24
N THR A 56 -7.16 -11.56 14.17
CA THR A 56 -8.20 -11.01 15.03
C THR A 56 -8.28 -9.50 14.84
N VAL A 57 -9.50 -8.97 14.86
CA VAL A 57 -9.69 -7.52 14.83
C VAL A 57 -9.70 -6.99 16.25
N ASP A 58 -8.70 -6.17 16.59
CA ASP A 58 -8.68 -5.43 17.85
C ASP A 58 -9.57 -4.18 17.74
N CYS A 59 -10.74 -4.24 18.40
CA CYS A 59 -11.70 -3.15 18.48
C CYS A 59 -11.47 -2.22 19.69
N SER A 60 -10.40 -2.41 20.46
CA SER A 60 -10.16 -1.65 21.70
C SER A 60 -9.88 -0.16 21.45
N SER A 61 -9.45 0.22 20.23
CA SER A 61 -9.21 1.61 19.87
C SER A 61 -10.37 2.20 19.05
N LYS A 62 -10.88 3.38 19.45
CA LYS A 62 -11.87 4.17 18.68
C LYS A 62 -11.33 4.70 17.33
N ALA A 63 -10.10 4.34 16.95
CA ALA A 63 -9.37 4.84 15.79
C ALA A 63 -9.43 3.89 14.57
N MET A 64 -10.43 3.00 14.50
CA MET A 64 -10.58 1.99 13.44
C MET A 64 -10.74 2.57 12.02
N LEU A 65 -11.18 3.82 11.91
CA LEU A 65 -11.33 4.54 10.65
C LEU A 65 -10.66 5.89 10.83
N GLY A 66 -9.36 5.97 10.54
CA GLY A 66 -8.77 7.29 10.34
C GLY A 66 -9.45 7.96 9.14
N PRO A 67 -9.44 9.30 9.05
CA PRO A 67 -9.84 9.98 7.82
C PRO A 67 -9.08 9.37 6.63
N ALA A 68 -9.71 9.36 5.45
CA ALA A 68 -9.10 8.85 4.21
C ALA A 68 -7.64 9.31 4.11
N GLY A 69 -6.69 8.36 4.14
CA GLY A 69 -5.25 8.65 4.12
C GLY A 69 -4.52 8.57 5.47
N SER A 70 -5.12 8.10 6.56
CA SER A 70 -4.38 7.75 7.78
C SER A 70 -4.91 6.46 8.41
N PHE A 71 -4.05 5.48 8.67
CA PHE A 71 -4.50 4.18 9.18
C PHE A 71 -3.50 3.58 10.17
N LYS A 72 -4.01 3.14 11.33
CA LYS A 72 -3.28 2.45 12.39
C LYS A 72 -3.71 0.98 12.33
N THR A 73 -2.81 0.12 11.84
CA THR A 73 -2.97 -1.31 11.50
C THR A 73 -3.71 -1.52 10.17
N LEU A 74 -2.94 -1.62 9.07
CA LEU A 74 -3.46 -1.65 7.70
C LEU A 74 -3.68 -3.09 7.24
N ALA A 75 -4.92 -3.54 7.38
CA ALA A 75 -5.48 -4.56 6.51
C ALA A 75 -6.31 -3.82 5.45
N LYS A 76 -5.82 -3.69 4.21
CA LYS A 76 -6.60 -3.05 3.14
C LYS A 76 -7.76 -3.97 2.71
N ARG A 77 -8.92 -3.36 2.48
CA ARG A 77 -10.16 -4.04 2.06
C ARG A 77 -10.90 -3.18 1.04
N CYS A 78 -11.21 -3.75 -0.11
CA CYS A 78 -11.89 -3.03 -1.19
C CYS A 78 -13.42 -2.89 -0.97
N PHE A 79 -13.94 -1.71 -1.34
CA PHE A 79 -15.36 -1.39 -1.49
C PHE A 79 -15.58 -0.72 -2.86
N PHE A 80 -16.81 -0.76 -3.39
CA PHE A 80 -17.17 -0.04 -4.62
C PHE A 80 -18.50 0.68 -4.48
N THR A 81 -18.66 1.78 -5.21
CA THR A 81 -19.92 2.53 -5.34
C THR A 81 -20.53 2.21 -6.70
N LYS A 82 -21.82 1.84 -6.74
CA LYS A 82 -22.53 1.69 -8.01
C LYS A 82 -23.18 3.04 -8.36
N GLN A 83 -22.77 3.67 -9.46
CA GLN A 83 -23.57 4.76 -10.03
C GLN A 83 -24.77 4.14 -10.76
N VAL A 84 -25.95 4.70 -10.54
CA VAL A 84 -27.17 4.31 -11.26
C VAL A 84 -27.17 5.10 -12.57
N GLU A 85 -26.90 4.43 -13.68
CA GLU A 85 -27.10 5.02 -15.01
C GLU A 85 -28.59 5.00 -15.35
N GLY A 86 -29.13 6.19 -15.67
CA GLY A 86 -30.48 6.38 -16.20
C GLY A 86 -31.47 6.99 -15.21
N ALA A 87 -31.48 8.31 -15.08
CA ALA A 87 -32.66 9.08 -14.69
C ALA A 87 -32.52 10.53 -15.16
N GLU A 88 -33.41 10.94 -16.06
CA GLU A 88 -33.56 12.31 -16.52
C GLU A 88 -33.88 13.29 -15.37
N VAL A 89 -33.52 14.54 -15.62
CA VAL A 89 -33.57 15.67 -14.71
C VAL A 89 -34.99 15.92 -14.19
N SER A 90 -35.18 15.79 -12.88
CA SER A 90 -36.18 16.60 -12.15
C SER A 90 -35.63 16.97 -10.77
N LYS A 91 -35.71 18.27 -10.45
CA LYS A 91 -35.07 18.93 -9.32
C LYS A 91 -35.83 18.69 -8.02
N THR A 92 -35.22 17.98 -7.07
CA THR A 92 -35.44 18.13 -5.62
C THR A 92 -34.21 17.62 -4.85
N PRO A 93 -33.72 18.33 -3.82
CA PRO A 93 -32.51 17.94 -3.11
C PRO A 93 -32.84 16.90 -2.03
N SER A 94 -32.85 15.62 -2.40
CA SER A 94 -32.73 14.51 -1.46
C SER A 94 -31.36 13.85 -1.62
N SER A 95 -30.63 13.76 -0.52
CA SER A 95 -29.28 13.21 -0.36
C SER A 95 -28.99 11.98 -1.23
N PRO A 96 -27.83 11.91 -1.94
CA PRO A 96 -27.44 10.73 -2.67
C PRO A 96 -26.92 9.66 -1.69
N LEU A 97 -27.81 8.77 -1.25
CA LEU A 97 -27.43 7.55 -0.53
C LEU A 97 -26.94 6.51 -1.54
N GLY A 98 -25.74 6.73 -2.11
CA GLY A 98 -25.03 5.73 -2.89
C GLY A 98 -24.53 4.62 -1.97
N GLY A 99 -25.28 3.51 -1.85
CA GLY A 99 -24.87 2.38 -1.03
C GLY A 99 -23.60 1.72 -1.58
N HIS A 100 -22.50 1.78 -0.82
CA HIS A 100 -21.29 1.03 -1.13
C HIS A 100 -21.57 -0.47 -1.05
N LYS A 101 -21.31 -1.20 -2.14
CA LYS A 101 -21.45 -2.66 -2.18
C LYS A 101 -20.11 -3.34 -1.90
N ARG A 102 -20.18 -4.52 -1.30
CA ARG A 102 -19.02 -5.40 -1.06
C ARG A 102 -18.74 -6.18 -2.34
N LEU A 103 -17.49 -6.16 -2.81
CA LEU A 103 -17.04 -7.03 -3.89
C LEU A 103 -17.13 -8.51 -3.49
N ALA A 104 -17.36 -9.39 -4.48
CA ALA A 104 -17.22 -10.82 -4.30
C ALA A 104 -15.78 -11.17 -3.87
N VAL A 105 -15.60 -12.31 -3.20
CA VAL A 105 -14.28 -12.71 -2.68
C VAL A 105 -13.25 -12.83 -3.81
N GLN A 106 -13.66 -13.35 -4.97
CA GLN A 106 -12.81 -13.49 -6.14
C GLN A 106 -12.38 -12.13 -6.72
N ASP A 107 -13.30 -11.17 -6.87
CA ASP A 107 -12.98 -9.81 -7.32
C ASP A 107 -12.02 -9.10 -6.36
N LYS A 108 -12.16 -9.35 -5.05
CA LYS A 108 -11.23 -8.82 -4.05
C LYS A 108 -9.87 -9.44 -4.12
N LEU A 109 -9.79 -10.75 -4.39
CA LEU A 109 -8.51 -11.42 -4.56
C LEU A 109 -7.74 -10.80 -5.74
N VAL A 110 -8.40 -10.60 -6.88
CA VAL A 110 -7.78 -9.96 -8.05
C VAL A 110 -7.26 -8.57 -7.72
N LYS A 111 -8.06 -7.72 -7.08
CA LYS A 111 -7.61 -6.37 -6.70
C LYS A 111 -6.47 -6.37 -5.69
N MET A 112 -6.54 -7.24 -4.68
CA MET A 112 -5.49 -7.33 -3.67
C MET A 112 -4.19 -7.93 -4.26
N LEU A 113 -4.29 -8.76 -5.30
CA LEU A 113 -3.14 -9.23 -6.08
C LEU A 113 -2.50 -8.10 -6.89
N ASP A 114 -3.29 -7.22 -7.51
CA ASP A 114 -2.76 -6.03 -8.18
C ASP A 114 -2.01 -5.16 -7.16
N GLU A 115 -2.59 -4.96 -5.96
CA GLU A 115 -1.93 -4.18 -4.93
C GLU A 115 -0.63 -4.82 -4.41
N ALA A 116 -0.64 -6.13 -4.17
CA ALA A 116 0.55 -6.89 -3.79
C ALA A 116 1.63 -6.84 -4.89
N ASN A 117 1.23 -6.88 -6.16
CA ASN A 117 2.14 -6.71 -7.29
C ASN A 117 2.78 -5.31 -7.29
N CYS A 118 2.02 -4.24 -7.04
CA CYS A 118 2.62 -2.91 -6.94
C CYS A 118 3.72 -2.84 -5.87
N LEU A 119 3.51 -3.45 -4.70
CA LEU A 119 4.52 -3.52 -3.64
C LEU A 119 5.72 -4.39 -4.03
N TYR A 120 5.50 -5.50 -4.73
CA TYR A 120 6.54 -6.38 -5.26
C TYR A 120 7.45 -5.66 -6.25
N TRP A 121 6.86 -4.96 -7.21
CA TRP A 121 7.58 -4.13 -8.18
C TRP A 121 8.30 -2.97 -7.51
N ALA A 122 7.64 -2.25 -6.60
CA ALA A 122 8.23 -1.12 -5.92
C ALA A 122 9.44 -1.49 -5.07
N THR A 123 9.38 -2.63 -4.38
CA THR A 123 10.51 -3.14 -3.60
C THR A 123 11.70 -3.42 -4.53
N SER A 124 11.46 -4.10 -5.65
CA SER A 124 12.49 -4.40 -6.65
C SER A 124 13.10 -3.14 -7.28
N LEU A 125 12.28 -2.14 -7.57
CA LEU A 125 12.72 -0.84 -8.11
C LEU A 125 13.51 -0.01 -7.10
N MET A 126 13.21 -0.10 -5.80
CA MET A 126 14.04 0.51 -4.76
C MET A 126 15.39 -0.21 -4.63
N THR A 127 15.41 -1.54 -4.74
CA THR A 127 16.67 -2.31 -4.79
C THR A 127 17.53 -1.92 -5.98
N LEU A 128 16.94 -1.67 -7.16
CA LEU A 128 17.65 -1.16 -8.33
C LEU A 128 18.38 0.16 -8.02
N VAL A 129 17.69 1.11 -7.38
CA VAL A 129 18.27 2.40 -6.99
C VAL A 129 19.43 2.23 -6.02
N TYR A 130 19.27 1.38 -5.00
CA TYR A 130 20.34 1.16 -4.02
C TYR A 130 21.54 0.43 -4.59
N ASN A 131 21.34 -0.60 -5.43
CA ASN A 131 22.44 -1.27 -6.12
C ASN A 131 23.25 -0.29 -6.97
N PHE A 132 22.57 0.61 -7.69
CA PHE A 132 23.25 1.65 -8.45
C PHE A 132 24.07 2.60 -7.56
N ILE A 133 23.49 3.05 -6.43
CA ILE A 133 24.18 3.91 -5.47
C ILE A 133 25.41 3.20 -4.91
N ASP A 134 25.25 1.97 -4.45
CA ASP A 134 26.31 1.20 -3.79
C ASP A 134 27.47 0.95 -4.76
N ASP A 135 27.19 0.62 -6.01
CA ASP A 135 28.19 0.51 -7.08
C ASP A 135 28.96 1.81 -7.30
N LYS A 136 28.28 2.97 -7.22
CA LYS A 136 28.93 4.28 -7.36
C LYS A 136 29.76 4.65 -6.15
N LEU A 137 29.30 4.32 -4.93
CA LEU A 137 30.04 4.56 -3.71
C LEU A 137 31.32 3.71 -3.64
N ILE A 138 31.25 2.43 -4.03
CA ILE A 138 32.41 1.53 -4.05
C ILE A 138 33.50 2.03 -5.01
N ARG A 139 33.11 2.62 -6.15
CA ARG A 139 34.03 3.14 -7.16
C ARG A 139 34.52 4.57 -6.88
N ARG A 140 34.03 5.21 -5.80
CA ARG A 140 34.35 6.60 -5.51
C ARG A 140 35.77 6.70 -4.93
N PRO A 141 36.59 7.69 -5.37
CA PRO A 141 37.89 7.95 -4.74
C PRO A 141 37.73 8.27 -3.24
N LEU A 142 38.57 7.66 -2.40
CA LEU A 142 38.55 7.80 -0.93
C LEU A 142 38.93 9.20 -0.41
N VAL A 143 39.25 10.14 -1.32
CA VAL A 143 39.67 11.52 -1.00
C VAL A 143 38.52 12.33 -0.38
N TYR A 144 37.26 11.91 -0.58
CA TYR A 144 36.09 12.61 -0.06
C TYR A 144 35.24 11.70 0.81
N SER A 145 34.79 12.21 1.95
CA SER A 145 33.82 11.53 2.80
C SER A 145 32.54 11.19 1.99
N PRO A 146 32.01 9.95 2.10
CA PRO A 146 30.77 9.55 1.43
C PRO A 146 29.62 10.49 1.81
N PRO A 147 28.75 10.89 0.86
CA PRO A 147 27.53 11.58 1.23
C PRO A 147 26.69 10.67 2.13
N ILE A 148 25.95 11.28 3.06
CA ILE A 148 24.95 10.55 3.85
C ILE A 148 23.77 10.28 2.93
N ILE A 149 23.52 9.01 2.63
CA ILE A 149 22.43 8.59 1.75
C ILE A 149 21.31 7.97 2.59
N PRO A 150 20.08 8.49 2.51
CA PRO A 150 18.93 7.87 3.17
C PRO A 150 18.74 6.42 2.74
N ARG A 151 18.65 5.52 3.73
CA ARG A 151 18.32 4.10 3.52
C ARG A 151 16.87 3.86 3.92
N LEU A 152 16.03 3.71 2.91
CA LEU A 152 14.59 3.57 2.99
C LEU A 152 14.21 2.20 2.44
N ARG A 153 13.08 1.66 2.88
CA ARG A 153 12.50 0.46 2.29
C ARG A 153 11.00 0.57 2.14
N ILE A 154 10.45 -0.12 1.15
CA ILE A 154 9.01 -0.37 1.11
C ILE A 154 8.64 -1.24 2.34
N VAL A 155 7.50 -0.95 2.96
CA VAL A 155 6.98 -1.75 4.08
C VAL A 155 6.88 -3.23 3.70
N HIS A 156 7.13 -4.10 4.68
CA HIS A 156 6.83 -5.51 4.47
C HIS A 156 5.33 -5.69 4.32
N ALA A 157 4.93 -6.56 3.39
CA ALA A 157 3.53 -6.82 3.13
C ALA A 157 3.26 -8.30 2.90
N ALA A 158 2.02 -8.71 3.13
CA ALA A 158 1.56 -10.06 2.92
C ALA A 158 0.10 -10.06 2.47
N LEU A 159 -0.23 -10.93 1.52
CA LEU A 159 -1.61 -11.25 1.22
C LEU A 159 -2.12 -12.31 2.19
N ALA A 160 -3.18 -11.99 2.92
CA ALA A 160 -3.88 -12.92 3.79
C ALA A 160 -5.13 -13.46 3.10
N ILE A 161 -5.11 -14.74 2.74
CA ILE A 161 -6.23 -15.43 2.10
C ILE A 161 -6.89 -16.35 3.15
N PRO A 162 -8.21 -16.25 3.37
CA PRO A 162 -8.87 -17.09 4.36
C PRO A 162 -8.85 -18.57 3.95
N GLN A 163 -8.62 -19.46 4.91
CA GLN A 163 -8.59 -20.91 4.67
C GLN A 163 -9.99 -21.46 4.37
N ASP A 164 -11.02 -20.95 5.06
CA ASP A 164 -12.42 -21.27 4.76
C ASP A 164 -13.10 -20.09 4.07
N THR A 165 -13.37 -20.24 2.77
CA THR A 165 -14.08 -19.24 1.96
C THR A 165 -15.60 -19.33 2.07
N ARG A 166 -16.15 -20.35 2.75
CA ARG A 166 -17.60 -20.56 2.90
C ARG A 166 -18.22 -19.64 3.93
N GLU A 167 -17.42 -19.14 4.87
CA GLU A 167 -17.85 -18.12 5.82
C GLU A 167 -17.96 -16.76 5.11
N SER A 168 -19.17 -16.24 5.00
CA SER A 168 -19.48 -14.95 4.34
C SER A 168 -18.74 -13.73 4.95
N ARG A 169 -18.11 -13.89 6.11
CA ARG A 169 -17.33 -12.85 6.80
C ARG A 169 -15.87 -12.86 6.34
N ASN A 170 -15.34 -13.99 5.91
CA ASN A 170 -13.96 -14.14 5.46
C ASN A 170 -13.72 -13.36 4.16
N THR A 171 -12.58 -12.67 4.09
CA THR A 171 -12.22 -11.80 2.97
C THR A 171 -10.72 -11.81 2.80
N VAL A 172 -10.25 -11.56 1.59
CA VAL A 172 -8.83 -11.32 1.35
C VAL A 172 -8.44 -9.97 1.95
N TYR A 173 -7.26 -9.92 2.58
CA TYR A 173 -6.63 -8.70 3.08
C TYR A 173 -5.21 -8.57 2.54
N LEU A 174 -4.81 -7.34 2.23
CA LEU A 174 -3.39 -7.00 2.14
C LEU A 174 -2.95 -6.44 3.49
N LEU A 175 -2.03 -7.15 4.14
CA LEU A 175 -1.42 -6.77 5.40
C LEU A 175 -0.14 -6.00 5.11
N GLU A 176 0.02 -4.83 5.72
CA GLU A 176 1.21 -4.00 5.60
C GLU A 176 1.82 -3.76 6.99
N GLU A 177 3.14 -3.70 7.05
CA GLU A 177 3.86 -3.36 8.27
C GLU A 177 3.39 -2.01 8.82
N ARG A 178 3.13 -1.98 10.13
CA ARG A 178 2.70 -0.76 10.80
C ARG A 178 3.85 0.23 10.93
N ILE A 179 3.71 1.36 10.23
CA ILE A 179 4.56 2.53 10.46
C ILE A 179 4.07 3.28 11.70
N SER A 180 4.97 3.48 12.67
CA SER A 180 4.69 4.30 13.86
C SER A 180 5.24 5.71 13.68
N GLY A 181 4.49 6.71 14.14
CA GLY A 181 4.87 8.12 14.06
C GLY A 181 4.03 8.95 13.09
N GLN A 182 4.54 10.11 12.72
CA GLN A 182 3.84 11.02 11.81
C GLN A 182 3.99 10.55 10.36
N PHE A 183 2.89 10.09 9.78
CA PHE A 183 2.85 9.72 8.37
C PHE A 183 2.88 10.97 7.49
N VAL A 184 3.78 11.00 6.50
CA VAL A 184 4.02 12.16 5.64
C VAL A 184 3.93 11.73 4.19
N LYS A 185 3.20 12.51 3.40
CA LYS A 185 3.22 12.39 1.93
C LYS A 185 4.41 13.19 1.38
N CYS A 186 5.40 12.49 0.84
CA CYS A 186 6.64 13.09 0.34
C CYS A 186 6.47 13.60 -1.09
N ILE A 187 5.93 12.76 -1.98
CA ILE A 187 5.70 13.07 -3.39
C ILE A 187 4.27 12.66 -3.73
N SER A 188 3.55 13.52 -4.45
CA SER A 188 2.19 13.21 -4.90
C SER A 188 2.19 12.38 -6.18
N ASN A 189 1.12 11.64 -6.43
CA ASN A 189 0.93 10.92 -7.70
C ASN A 189 0.89 11.82 -8.95
N ASN A 190 0.55 13.10 -8.79
CA ASN A 190 0.41 14.06 -9.88
C ASN A 190 1.61 14.99 -10.05
N CYS A 191 2.69 14.81 -9.28
CA CYS A 191 3.86 15.67 -9.36
C CYS A 191 5.15 14.89 -9.08
N ALA A 192 6.23 15.26 -9.77
CA ALA A 192 7.57 14.70 -9.52
C ALA A 192 8.37 15.50 -8.49
N THR A 193 7.82 16.60 -7.96
CA THR A 193 8.50 17.47 -6.99
C THR A 193 8.09 17.12 -5.56
N PRO A 194 8.92 17.48 -4.56
CA PRO A 194 8.54 17.38 -3.16
C PRO A 194 7.22 18.10 -2.87
N CYS A 195 6.40 17.52 -1.99
CA CYS A 195 5.25 18.20 -1.40
C CYS A 195 5.70 19.48 -0.67
N HIS A 196 4.85 20.50 -0.69
CA HIS A 196 5.15 21.78 -0.04
C HIS A 196 5.23 21.67 1.49
N SER A 197 5.97 22.59 2.12
CA SER A 197 6.03 22.77 3.58
C SER A 197 6.61 21.57 4.37
N LEU A 198 7.53 20.83 3.77
CA LEU A 198 8.29 19.79 4.46
C LEU A 198 9.36 20.40 5.37
N ALA A 199 9.47 19.89 6.60
CA ALA A 199 10.59 20.22 7.49
C ALA A 199 11.93 19.80 6.85
N PRO A 200 13.06 20.44 7.17
CA PRO A 200 14.36 20.21 6.50
C PRO A 200 14.76 18.73 6.39
N ALA A 201 14.69 17.97 7.49
CA ALA A 201 15.02 16.54 7.47
C ALA A 201 14.12 15.70 6.54
N LYS A 202 12.85 16.09 6.38
CA LYS A 202 11.92 15.43 5.46
C LYS A 202 12.17 15.87 4.01
N LEU A 203 12.63 17.09 3.80
CA LEU A 203 13.01 17.59 2.49
C LEU A 203 14.21 16.83 1.92
N GLU A 204 15.21 16.51 2.74
CA GLU A 204 16.35 15.67 2.31
C GLU A 204 15.91 14.29 1.86
N ILE A 205 15.09 13.60 2.66
CA ILE A 205 14.50 12.30 2.31
C ILE A 205 13.68 12.42 1.02
N THR A 206 12.88 13.47 0.88
CA THR A 206 12.02 13.66 -0.28
C THR A 206 12.82 13.97 -1.53
N THR A 207 13.91 14.73 -1.42
CA THR A 207 14.85 14.99 -2.51
C THR A 207 15.52 13.69 -2.96
N PHE A 208 15.93 12.85 -2.01
CA PHE A 208 16.41 11.49 -2.33
C PHE A 208 15.36 10.66 -3.06
N LEU A 209 14.08 10.74 -2.66
CA LEU A 209 13.00 10.02 -3.34
C LEU A 209 12.75 10.53 -4.76
N CYS A 210 12.85 11.85 -5.02
CA CYS A 210 12.81 12.39 -6.38
C CYS A 210 13.96 11.84 -7.24
N PHE A 211 15.17 11.76 -6.67
CA PHE A 211 16.30 11.08 -7.32
C PHE A 211 15.97 9.61 -7.61
N ALA A 212 15.39 8.88 -6.66
CA ALA A 212 15.01 7.48 -6.84
C ALA A 212 14.00 7.30 -7.98
N GLN A 213 12.96 8.15 -8.08
CA GLN A 213 12.01 8.13 -9.20
C GLN A 213 12.72 8.33 -10.53
N HIS A 214 13.61 9.32 -10.61
CA HIS A 214 14.35 9.62 -11.82
C HIS A 214 15.27 8.46 -12.21
N ALA A 215 16.01 7.88 -11.25
CA ALA A 215 16.85 6.71 -11.51
C ALA A 215 16.04 5.51 -12.00
N GLN A 216 14.89 5.23 -11.38
CA GLN A 216 13.99 4.15 -11.82
C GLN A 216 13.49 4.38 -13.26
N TYR A 217 13.02 5.59 -13.57
CA TYR A 217 12.57 5.93 -14.91
C TYR A 217 13.71 5.83 -15.93
N HIS A 218 14.90 6.30 -15.58
CA HIS A 218 16.07 6.23 -16.46
C HIS A 218 16.51 4.78 -16.73
N PHE A 219 16.70 3.97 -15.69
CA PHE A 219 17.17 2.59 -15.84
C PHE A 219 16.12 1.65 -16.43
N SER A 220 14.84 1.98 -16.31
CA SER A 220 13.77 1.28 -17.00
C SER A 220 13.54 1.78 -18.43
N GLN A 221 14.39 2.67 -18.96
CA GLN A 221 14.25 3.27 -20.30
C GLN A 221 12.90 3.99 -20.50
N GLY A 222 12.39 4.61 -19.44
CA GLY A 222 11.15 5.36 -19.45
C GLY A 222 9.88 4.52 -19.26
N LEU A 223 10.02 3.24 -18.88
CA LEU A 223 8.87 2.34 -18.78
C LEU A 223 8.16 2.41 -17.43
N VAL A 224 8.89 2.52 -16.32
CA VAL A 224 8.29 2.42 -14.98
C VAL A 224 9.09 3.18 -13.93
N PHE A 225 8.37 3.76 -12.97
CA PHE A 225 8.90 4.31 -11.74
C PHE A 225 7.84 4.20 -10.64
N VAL A 226 8.26 4.29 -9.39
CA VAL A 226 7.36 4.30 -8.24
C VAL A 226 6.92 5.73 -7.97
N SER A 227 5.61 5.96 -7.91
CA SER A 227 5.02 7.25 -7.53
C SER A 227 4.41 7.23 -6.14
N ASP A 228 3.90 8.38 -5.69
CA ASP A 228 3.13 8.51 -4.45
C ASP A 228 3.90 8.05 -3.20
N PHE A 229 5.17 8.42 -3.12
CA PHE A 229 5.98 8.11 -1.95
C PHE A 229 5.43 8.82 -0.71
N GLN A 230 5.14 8.04 0.31
CA GLN A 230 4.68 8.49 1.61
C GLN A 230 5.14 7.53 2.70
N GLY A 231 5.13 7.94 3.95
CA GLY A 231 5.58 7.09 5.06
C GLY A 231 6.24 7.87 6.18
N MET A 232 7.25 7.26 6.80
CA MET A 232 7.99 7.86 7.91
C MET A 232 9.45 7.44 7.85
N LEU A 233 10.35 8.43 7.90
CA LEU A 233 11.82 8.39 8.04
C LEU A 233 12.59 7.28 7.29
N PHE A 234 12.35 6.00 7.58
CA PHE A 234 13.02 4.83 6.99
C PHE A 234 12.07 3.86 6.26
N CYS A 235 10.76 4.00 6.43
CA CYS A 235 9.75 3.11 5.85
C CYS A 235 8.82 3.87 4.92
N LEU A 236 8.67 3.35 3.71
CA LEU A 236 7.84 3.87 2.64
C LEU A 236 6.60 3.01 2.46
N PHE A 237 5.51 3.69 2.20
CA PHE A 237 4.20 3.17 1.93
C PHE A 237 3.74 3.72 0.58
N LEU A 238 2.94 2.95 -0.15
CA LEU A 238 2.37 3.36 -1.43
C LEU A 238 0.85 3.45 -1.31
N SER A 239 0.26 4.59 -1.72
CA SER A 239 -1.19 4.59 -1.97
C SER A 239 -1.40 4.00 -3.35
N LEU A 240 -2.22 2.98 -3.40
CA LEU A 240 -2.67 2.36 -4.63
C LEU A 240 -4.09 2.87 -4.78
N THR A 241 -4.25 3.94 -5.56
CA THR A 241 -5.52 4.64 -5.80
C THR A 241 -6.28 4.01 -6.94
#